data_AF-A0A2T7NWK4-F1
#
_entry.id   AF-A0A2T7NWK4-F1
#
_cell.length_a   1.000
_cell.length_b   1.000
_cell.length_c   1.000
_cell.angle_alpha   90.00
_cell.angle_beta   90.00
_cell.angle_gamma   90.00
#
_symmetry.space_group_name_H-M   'P 1'
#
loop_
_entity.id
_entity.type
_entity.pdbx_description
1 polymer ?
#
loop_
_entity_poly.entity_id
_entity_poly.type
_entity_poly.pdbx_seq_one_letter_code
_entity_poly.pdbx_strand_id
1 'polypeptide(L)'
;MAVVSDSWRQTATRTLGDVFWAGCAGGAAQLLVACPVDVVKCVLQAQIPHKGLERSHPRSCDYFHGPTECLREIWSKKGVAGLYRGLSAMAGRDVFSYGLYLVCYEVIYAFLKTQAGICSHGVVANVVGGGLAGCVAWLSIMPFDVVKSRLQADMTRRYRGMVDCLVQAVRREGFFVLYRGSVVTCLRAFPTNAMILLFYAETLKYLNRKTEDGGVCLPGDA
;
A
#
# COMPACT_ATOMS: atom_id res chain seq x y z
N MET A 1 7.17 26.77 3.57
CA MET A 1 5.72 26.50 3.31
C MET A 1 5.31 26.79 1.86
N ALA A 2 5.91 27.78 1.18
CA ALA A 2 5.64 28.08 -0.24
C ALA A 2 6.02 26.94 -1.20
N VAL A 3 7.20 26.31 -1.07
CA VAL A 3 7.66 25.21 -1.94
C VAL A 3 6.73 23.97 -1.89
N VAL A 4 6.16 23.68 -0.72
CA VAL A 4 5.16 22.61 -0.56
C VAL A 4 3.84 23.05 -1.19
N SER A 5 3.36 24.27 -0.92
CA SER A 5 2.16 24.86 -1.56
C SER A 5 2.24 24.83 -3.09
N ASP A 6 3.38 25.16 -3.67
CA ASP A 6 3.57 25.25 -5.11
C ASP A 6 3.67 23.87 -5.77
N SER A 7 4.26 22.88 -5.07
CA SER A 7 4.22 21.47 -5.49
C SER A 7 2.80 20.88 -5.46
N TRP A 8 1.99 21.24 -4.47
CA TRP A 8 0.55 20.89 -4.43
C TRP A 8 -0.25 21.62 -5.52
N ARG A 9 0.06 22.88 -5.85
CA ARG A 9 -0.57 23.63 -6.95
C ARG A 9 -0.21 23.09 -8.33
N GLN A 10 1.03 22.66 -8.56
CA GLN A 10 1.42 22.00 -9.80
C GLN A 10 0.75 20.63 -9.96
N THR A 11 0.51 19.91 -8.87
CA THR A 11 -0.22 18.62 -8.89
C THR A 11 -1.69 18.81 -9.29
N ALA A 12 -2.29 19.97 -9.01
CA ALA A 12 -3.70 20.27 -9.31
C ALA A 12 -4.04 20.47 -10.80
N THR A 13 -3.06 20.46 -11.71
CA THR A 13 -3.28 20.58 -13.17
C THR A 13 -3.15 19.26 -13.93
N ARG A 14 -2.88 18.15 -13.23
CA ARG A 14 -2.71 16.85 -13.88
C ARG A 14 -4.04 16.20 -14.20
N THR A 15 -4.19 15.73 -15.42
CA THR A 15 -5.32 14.89 -15.83
C THR A 15 -5.34 13.61 -14.97
N LEU A 16 -6.52 13.10 -14.59
CA LEU A 16 -6.65 11.87 -13.80
C LEU A 16 -5.88 10.68 -14.42
N GLY A 17 -5.72 10.68 -15.74
CA GLY A 17 -4.89 9.70 -16.47
C GLY A 17 -3.40 9.77 -16.13
N ASP A 18 -2.84 10.97 -15.93
CA ASP A 18 -1.42 11.13 -15.58
C ASP A 18 -1.16 10.63 -14.15
N VAL A 19 -2.11 10.89 -13.24
CA VAL A 19 -2.06 10.39 -11.86
C VAL A 19 -2.12 8.87 -11.84
N PHE A 20 -3.00 8.28 -12.65
CA PHE A 20 -3.10 6.83 -12.80
C PHE A 20 -1.78 6.22 -13.29
N TRP A 21 -1.21 6.74 -14.39
CA TRP A 21 0.03 6.22 -14.94
C TRP A 21 1.23 6.44 -14.02
N ALA A 22 1.30 7.57 -13.33
CA ALA A 22 2.31 7.81 -12.30
C ALA A 22 2.19 6.80 -11.15
N GLY A 23 0.95 6.49 -10.72
CA GLY A 23 0.67 5.47 -9.71
C GLY A 23 1.08 4.07 -10.16
N CYS A 24 0.78 3.71 -11.41
CA CYS A 24 1.21 2.45 -12.00
C CYS A 24 2.73 2.35 -12.11
N ALA A 25 3.41 3.41 -12.56
CA ALA A 25 4.87 3.44 -12.67
C ALA A 25 5.54 3.32 -11.29
N GLY A 26 5.04 4.05 -10.30
CA GLY A 26 5.52 3.95 -8.91
C GLY A 26 5.29 2.56 -8.32
N GLY A 27 4.09 1.99 -8.53
CA GLY A 27 3.77 0.63 -8.13
C GLY A 27 4.66 -0.42 -8.80
N ALA A 28 4.99 -0.25 -10.08
CA ALA A 28 5.88 -1.13 -10.82
C ALA A 28 7.32 -1.07 -10.29
N ALA A 29 7.83 0.12 -10.01
CA ALA A 29 9.15 0.30 -9.42
C ALA A 29 9.26 -0.37 -8.04
N GLN A 30 8.20 -0.28 -7.23
CA GLN A 30 8.14 -0.90 -5.90
C GLN A 30 8.25 -2.43 -5.96
N LEU A 31 7.76 -3.09 -7.02
CA LEU A 31 7.81 -4.55 -7.15
C LEU A 31 9.23 -5.10 -7.12
N LEU A 32 10.21 -4.39 -7.67
CA LEU A 32 11.60 -4.86 -7.68
C LEU A 32 12.14 -5.13 -6.27
N VAL A 33 11.73 -4.30 -5.30
CA VAL A 33 12.19 -4.41 -3.90
C VAL A 33 11.17 -5.17 -3.05
N ALA A 34 9.88 -4.98 -3.28
CA ALA A 34 8.82 -5.55 -2.46
C ALA A 34 8.55 -7.04 -2.79
N CYS A 35 8.69 -7.47 -4.04
CA CYS A 35 8.44 -8.86 -4.44
C CYS A 35 9.21 -9.91 -3.62
N PRO A 36 10.54 -9.82 -3.45
CA PRO A 36 11.27 -10.83 -2.67
C PRO A 36 10.80 -10.87 -1.21
N VAL A 37 10.48 -9.71 -0.62
CA VAL A 37 9.98 -9.60 0.75
C VAL A 37 8.58 -10.21 0.87
N ASP A 38 7.70 -9.91 -0.08
CA ASP A 38 6.33 -10.41 -0.07
C ASP A 38 6.27 -11.91 -0.34
N VAL A 39 7.16 -12.45 -1.17
CA VAL A 39 7.29 -13.91 -1.36
C VAL A 39 7.70 -14.58 -0.06
N VAL A 40 8.72 -14.07 0.65
CA VAL A 40 9.13 -14.63 1.95
C VAL A 40 8.00 -14.53 2.99
N LYS A 41 7.31 -13.38 3.06
CA LYS A 41 6.15 -13.21 3.95
C LYS A 41 5.03 -14.20 3.65
N CYS A 42 4.65 -14.36 2.38
CA CYS A 42 3.59 -15.29 1.99
C CYS A 42 3.96 -16.73 2.36
N VAL A 43 5.23 -17.13 2.16
CA VAL A 43 5.71 -18.48 2.53
C VAL A 43 5.65 -18.67 4.04
N LEU A 44 6.12 -17.72 4.85
CA LEU A 44 6.05 -17.80 6.30
C LEU A 44 4.61 -17.80 6.83
N GLN A 45 3.75 -16.94 6.28
CA GLN A 45 2.34 -16.87 6.68
C GLN A 45 1.60 -18.16 6.37
N ALA A 46 1.95 -18.84 5.28
CA ALA A 46 1.39 -20.14 4.94
C ALA A 46 1.80 -21.28 5.91
N GLN A 47 2.83 -21.09 6.72
CA GLN A 47 3.24 -22.07 7.74
C GLN A 47 2.38 -22.01 9.00
N ILE A 48 1.72 -20.88 9.27
CA ILE A 48 0.87 -20.72 10.44
C ILE A 48 -0.37 -21.62 10.27
N PRO A 49 -0.57 -22.66 11.12
CA PRO A 49 -1.70 -23.56 10.98
C PRO A 49 -3.00 -22.81 11.28
N HIS A 50 -3.75 -22.45 10.24
CA HIS A 50 -5.12 -22.00 10.38
C HIS A 50 -6.01 -23.21 10.71
N LYS A 51 -6.70 -23.16 11.86
CA LYS A 51 -7.70 -24.15 12.26
C LYS A 51 -8.74 -24.31 11.13
N GLY A 52 -8.72 -25.44 10.42
CA GLY A 52 -9.75 -25.82 9.45
C GLY A 52 -9.34 -26.03 7.99
N LEU A 53 -8.06 -25.87 7.59
CA LEU A 53 -7.60 -26.26 6.25
C LEU A 53 -6.78 -27.57 6.33
N GLU A 54 -7.35 -28.65 5.79
CA GLU A 54 -6.67 -29.95 5.68
C GLU A 54 -5.38 -29.87 4.85
N ARG A 55 -4.34 -30.51 5.39
CA ARG A 55 -2.98 -30.57 4.86
C ARG A 55 -2.94 -31.18 3.46
N SER A 56 -2.51 -30.40 2.47
CA SER A 56 -2.22 -30.89 1.12
C SER A 56 -0.76 -30.70 0.70
N HIS A 57 0.18 -30.78 1.65
CA HIS A 57 1.58 -31.06 1.31
C HIS A 57 2.04 -32.39 1.92
N PRO A 58 2.37 -33.39 1.08
CA PRO A 58 2.99 -34.61 1.55
C PRO A 58 4.46 -34.31 1.90
N ARG A 59 4.84 -34.67 3.12
CA ARG A 59 6.19 -35.00 3.61
C ARG A 59 7.34 -33.98 3.39
N SER A 60 7.89 -33.52 4.52
CA SER A 60 9.34 -33.36 4.76
C SER A 60 10.01 -31.98 4.59
N CYS A 61 9.40 -30.86 5.00
CA CYS A 61 10.18 -29.64 5.26
C CYS A 61 9.78 -29.05 6.61
N ASP A 62 10.78 -28.89 7.47
CA ASP A 62 10.70 -28.31 8.81
C ASP A 62 10.05 -26.93 8.79
N TYR A 63 9.37 -26.61 9.89
CA TYR A 63 8.85 -25.28 10.16
C TYR A 63 10.00 -24.27 10.03
N PHE A 64 9.87 -23.23 9.21
CA PHE A 64 10.94 -22.22 9.14
C PHE A 64 10.89 -21.44 10.45
N HIS A 65 12.01 -21.38 11.16
CA HIS A 65 12.10 -20.62 12.40
C HIS A 65 12.16 -19.11 12.14
N GLY A 66 12.45 -18.70 10.90
CA GLY A 66 12.44 -17.28 10.53
C GLY A 66 12.56 -16.94 9.03
N PRO A 67 12.45 -15.64 8.71
CA PRO A 67 12.50 -15.12 7.33
C PRO A 67 13.84 -15.34 6.65
N THR A 68 14.95 -15.31 7.40
CA THR A 68 16.30 -15.50 6.86
C THR A 68 16.55 -16.94 6.41
N GLU A 69 16.00 -17.91 7.14
CA GLU A 69 16.07 -19.33 6.80
C GLU A 69 15.22 -19.64 5.56
N CYS A 70 13.98 -19.13 5.54
CA CYS A 70 13.11 -19.22 4.37
C CYS A 70 13.76 -18.61 3.12
N LEU A 71 14.36 -17.42 3.26
CA LEU A 71 15.07 -16.74 2.19
C LEU A 71 16.27 -17.55 1.68
N ARG A 72 17.09 -18.09 2.59
CA ARG A 72 18.27 -18.91 2.26
C ARG A 72 17.87 -20.18 1.50
N GLU A 73 16.80 -20.83 1.94
CA GLU A 73 16.27 -22.04 1.32
C GLU A 73 15.76 -21.79 -0.11
N ILE A 74 14.99 -20.71 -0.31
CA ILE A 74 14.49 -20.31 -1.62
C ILE A 74 15.65 -19.98 -2.56
N TRP A 75 16.63 -19.22 -2.07
CA TRP A 75 17.82 -18.86 -2.83
C TRP A 75 18.63 -20.10 -3.24
N SER A 76 18.85 -21.04 -2.32
CA SER A 76 19.63 -22.26 -2.56
C SER A 76 18.94 -23.21 -3.56
N LYS A 77 17.62 -23.39 -3.45
CA LYS A 77 16.87 -24.36 -4.28
C LYS A 77 16.43 -23.83 -5.65
N LYS A 78 16.08 -22.54 -5.74
CA LYS A 78 15.44 -21.95 -6.94
C LYS A 78 16.12 -20.68 -7.45
N GLY A 79 17.13 -20.18 -6.74
CA GLY A 79 17.84 -18.95 -7.09
C GLY A 79 16.92 -17.73 -7.19
N VAL A 80 17.36 -16.72 -7.94
CA VAL A 80 16.64 -15.45 -8.14
C VAL A 80 15.27 -15.66 -8.80
N ALA A 81 15.13 -16.64 -9.68
CA ALA A 81 13.84 -17.00 -10.29
C ALA A 81 12.81 -17.48 -9.25
N GLY A 82 13.27 -18.06 -8.14
CA GLY A 82 12.43 -18.42 -6.99
C GLY A 82 11.86 -17.20 -6.25
N LEU A 83 12.66 -16.14 -6.09
CA LEU A 83 12.24 -14.91 -5.40
C LEU A 83 11.24 -14.06 -6.20
N TYR A 84 11.27 -14.14 -7.54
CA TYR A 84 10.32 -13.44 -8.41
C TYR A 84 9.19 -14.35 -8.92
N ARG A 85 9.04 -15.54 -8.33
CA ARG A 85 7.97 -16.47 -8.72
C ARG A 85 6.62 -15.86 -8.35
N GLY A 86 5.79 -15.59 -9.36
CA GLY A 86 4.49 -14.94 -9.19
C GLY A 86 4.52 -13.42 -9.42
N LEU A 87 5.65 -12.87 -9.89
CA LEU A 87 5.80 -11.45 -10.22
C LEU A 87 4.71 -10.96 -11.18
N SER A 88 4.33 -11.71 -12.21
CA SER A 88 3.30 -11.29 -13.17
C SER A 88 1.92 -11.15 -12.52
N ALA A 89 1.55 -12.07 -11.63
CA ALA A 89 0.29 -12.02 -10.89
C ALA A 89 0.29 -10.90 -9.83
N MET A 90 1.45 -10.66 -9.21
CA MET A 90 1.64 -9.57 -8.25
C MET A 90 1.65 -8.21 -8.95
N ALA A 91 2.30 -8.11 -10.11
CA ALA A 91 2.40 -6.90 -10.92
C ALA A 91 1.04 -6.48 -11.47
N GLY A 92 0.33 -7.40 -12.15
CA GLY A 92 -0.98 -7.07 -12.73
C GLY A 92 -1.98 -6.58 -11.69
N ARG A 93 -1.89 -7.09 -10.45
CA ARG A 93 -2.73 -6.65 -9.34
C ARG A 93 -2.23 -5.37 -8.69
N ASP A 94 -0.98 -5.35 -8.22
CA ASP A 94 -0.48 -4.28 -7.36
C ASP A 94 -0.32 -2.99 -8.18
N VAL A 95 0.15 -3.07 -9.44
CA VAL A 95 0.24 -1.90 -10.35
C VAL A 95 -1.14 -1.30 -10.60
N PHE A 96 -2.16 -2.14 -10.80
CA PHE A 96 -3.53 -1.69 -11.02
C PHE A 96 -4.14 -1.11 -9.74
N SER A 97 -3.98 -1.77 -8.59
CA SER A 97 -4.45 -1.28 -7.29
C SER A 97 -3.81 0.06 -6.91
N TYR A 98 -2.51 0.25 -7.15
CA TYR A 98 -1.83 1.52 -6.84
C TYR A 98 -2.27 2.65 -7.76
N GLY A 99 -2.50 2.38 -9.05
CA GLY A 99 -3.10 3.36 -9.97
C GLY A 99 -4.51 3.76 -9.53
N LEU A 100 -5.34 2.78 -9.17
CA LEU A 100 -6.70 3.00 -8.67
C LEU A 100 -6.67 3.79 -7.35
N TYR A 101 -5.73 3.50 -6.45
CA TYR A 101 -5.55 4.21 -5.19
C TYR A 101 -5.33 5.70 -5.38
N LEU A 102 -4.38 6.07 -6.23
CA LEU A 102 -4.06 7.48 -6.44
C LEU A 102 -5.23 8.21 -7.11
N VAL A 103 -5.89 7.58 -8.10
CA VAL A 103 -7.07 8.17 -8.74
C VAL A 103 -8.21 8.35 -7.75
N CYS A 104 -8.54 7.32 -6.96
CA CYS A 104 -9.60 7.41 -5.95
C CYS A 104 -9.25 8.45 -4.89
N TYR A 105 -8.00 8.50 -4.43
CA TYR A 105 -7.54 9.49 -3.48
C TYR A 105 -7.73 10.91 -4.01
N GLU A 106 -7.29 11.20 -5.24
CA GLU A 106 -7.45 12.53 -5.86
C GLU A 106 -8.92 12.92 -6.03
N VAL A 107 -9.77 12.01 -6.51
CA VAL A 107 -11.21 12.27 -6.70
C VAL A 107 -11.89 12.56 -5.36
N ILE A 108 -11.63 11.73 -4.35
CA ILE A 108 -12.23 11.88 -3.02
C ILE A 108 -11.70 13.15 -2.35
N TYR A 109 -10.41 13.42 -2.44
CA TYR A 109 -9.81 14.61 -1.87
C TYR A 109 -10.32 15.89 -2.53
N ALA A 110 -10.48 15.90 -3.86
CA ALA A 110 -11.09 17.01 -4.59
C ALA A 110 -12.57 17.22 -4.21
N PHE A 111 -13.32 16.13 -4.05
CA PHE A 111 -14.71 16.19 -3.60
C PHE A 111 -14.82 16.73 -2.16
N LEU A 112 -13.99 16.25 -1.24
CA LEU A 112 -13.93 16.74 0.14
C LEU A 112 -13.52 18.22 0.20
N LYS A 113 -12.55 18.64 -0.62
CA LYS A 113 -12.13 20.05 -0.69
C LYS A 113 -13.24 20.97 -1.20
N THR A 114 -14.05 20.49 -2.14
CA THR A 114 -15.17 21.24 -2.73
C THR A 114 -16.37 21.32 -1.78
N GLN A 115 -16.71 20.21 -1.09
CA GLN A 115 -17.87 20.14 -0.21
C GLN A 115 -17.62 20.71 1.20
N ALA A 116 -16.43 20.48 1.76
CA ALA A 116 -16.12 20.86 3.13
C ALA A 116 -15.51 22.26 3.27
N GLY A 117 -15.34 23.00 2.17
CA GLY A 117 -14.81 24.37 2.21
C GLY A 117 -13.56 24.49 3.08
N ILE A 118 -12.65 23.49 3.01
CA ILE A 118 -11.42 23.41 3.82
C ILE A 118 -10.42 24.43 3.25
N CYS A 119 -10.81 25.68 3.32
CA CYS A 119 -10.09 26.86 2.97
C CYS A 119 -10.15 27.79 4.19
N SER A 120 -9.76 27.32 5.39
CA SER A 120 -9.31 28.24 6.44
C SER A 120 -8.67 27.56 7.67
N HIS A 121 -7.34 27.68 7.75
CA HIS A 121 -6.51 27.88 8.95
C HIS A 121 -6.26 26.78 10.01
N GLY A 122 -6.28 25.47 9.70
CA GLY A 122 -5.87 24.46 10.69
C GLY A 122 -5.10 23.26 10.15
N VAL A 123 -3.92 22.96 10.74
CA VAL A 123 -3.19 21.69 10.53
C VAL A 123 -4.13 20.50 10.80
N VAL A 124 -4.96 20.61 11.83
CA VAL A 124 -5.94 19.58 12.24
C VAL A 124 -6.99 19.32 11.15
N ALA A 125 -7.53 20.36 10.52
CA ALA A 125 -8.52 20.20 9.46
C ALA A 125 -7.95 19.48 8.23
N ASN A 126 -6.70 19.78 7.88
CA ASN A 126 -5.98 19.07 6.81
C ASN A 126 -5.69 17.61 7.18
N VAL A 127 -5.34 17.32 8.44
CA VAL A 127 -5.11 15.95 8.92
C VAL A 127 -6.39 15.13 8.86
N VAL A 128 -7.51 15.68 9.34
CA VAL A 128 -8.79 14.99 9.37
C VAL A 128 -9.33 14.81 7.95
N GLY A 129 -9.29 15.85 7.11
CA GLY A 129 -9.72 15.78 5.72
C GLY A 129 -8.91 14.79 4.89
N GLY A 130 -7.58 14.82 5.01
CA GLY A 130 -6.68 13.85 4.36
C GLY A 130 -6.85 12.43 4.91
N GLY A 131 -7.09 12.29 6.21
CA GLY A 131 -7.36 11.00 6.86
C GLY A 131 -8.66 10.36 6.37
N LEU A 132 -9.75 11.15 6.26
CA LEU A 132 -11.03 10.70 5.72
C LEU A 132 -10.92 10.36 4.24
N ALA A 133 -10.27 11.20 3.43
CA ALA A 133 -10.02 10.91 2.03
C ALA A 133 -9.23 9.62 1.84
N GLY A 134 -8.18 9.43 2.64
CA GLY A 134 -7.38 8.21 2.68
C GLY A 134 -8.21 6.98 3.08
N CYS A 135 -9.09 7.08 4.08
CA CYS A 135 -9.97 5.97 4.48
C CYS A 135 -10.88 5.53 3.33
N VAL A 136 -11.55 6.47 2.66
CA VAL A 136 -12.46 6.16 1.55
C VAL A 136 -11.69 5.62 0.34
N ALA A 137 -10.49 6.16 0.05
CA ALA A 137 -9.62 5.60 -0.98
C ALA A 137 -9.21 4.16 -0.65
N TRP A 138 -8.87 3.87 0.61
CA TRP A 138 -8.55 2.51 1.06
C TRP A 138 -9.76 1.56 0.95
N LEU A 139 -10.96 2.03 1.29
CA LEU A 139 -12.20 1.24 1.15
C LEU A 139 -12.47 0.83 -0.30
N SER A 140 -12.09 1.65 -1.28
CA SER A 140 -12.25 1.29 -2.70
C SER A 140 -11.36 0.11 -3.14
N ILE A 141 -10.24 -0.11 -2.45
CA ILE A 141 -9.24 -1.13 -2.80
C ILE A 141 -9.35 -2.37 -1.93
N MET A 142 -9.92 -2.26 -0.73
CA MET A 142 -10.22 -3.37 0.16
C MET A 142 -10.71 -4.67 -0.53
N PRO A 143 -11.65 -4.64 -1.50
CA PRO A 143 -12.02 -5.87 -2.21
C PRO A 143 -10.84 -6.56 -2.90
N PHE A 144 -9.94 -5.80 -3.54
CA PHE A 144 -8.74 -6.34 -4.17
C PHE A 144 -7.75 -6.91 -3.15
N ASP A 145 -7.61 -6.27 -1.98
CA ASP A 145 -6.74 -6.75 -0.91
C ASP A 145 -7.28 -8.02 -0.25
N VAL A 146 -8.58 -8.11 -0.01
CA VAL A 146 -9.21 -9.33 0.54
C VAL A 146 -9.08 -10.49 -0.45
N VAL A 147 -9.31 -10.24 -1.74
CA VAL A 147 -9.13 -11.26 -2.78
C VAL A 147 -7.65 -11.66 -2.89
N LYS A 148 -6.71 -10.72 -2.79
CA LYS A 148 -5.27 -10.99 -2.70
C LYS A 148 -4.95 -11.93 -1.55
N SER A 149 -5.37 -11.61 -0.34
CA SER A 149 -5.08 -12.42 0.84
C SER A 149 -5.70 -13.81 0.74
N ARG A 150 -6.92 -13.93 0.19
CA ARG A 150 -7.57 -15.24 -0.03
C ARG A 150 -6.87 -16.07 -1.09
N LEU A 151 -6.49 -15.47 -2.21
CA LEU A 151 -5.78 -16.16 -3.29
C LEU A 151 -4.37 -16.57 -2.84
N GLN A 152 -3.70 -15.76 -2.01
CA GLN A 152 -2.39 -16.09 -1.44
C GLN A 152 -2.47 -17.14 -0.32
N ALA A 153 -3.56 -17.15 0.46
CA ALA A 153 -3.81 -18.19 1.46
C ALA A 153 -4.27 -19.53 0.84
N ASP A 154 -4.82 -19.50 -0.38
CA ASP A 154 -5.29 -20.70 -1.07
C ASP A 154 -4.14 -21.52 -1.67
N MET A 155 -3.61 -22.43 -0.85
CA MET A 155 -2.62 -23.41 -1.26
C MET A 155 -3.21 -24.60 -2.04
N THR A 156 -4.54 -24.74 -2.08
CA THR A 156 -5.24 -25.87 -2.70
C THR A 156 -5.64 -25.63 -4.16
N ARG A 157 -5.29 -24.47 -4.73
CA ARG A 157 -5.74 -24.01 -6.07
C ARG A 157 -7.25 -24.12 -6.24
N ARG A 158 -8.00 -23.85 -5.18
CA ARG A 158 -9.47 -23.81 -5.19
C ARG A 158 -10.00 -22.68 -6.08
N TYR A 159 -9.21 -21.63 -6.26
CA TYR A 159 -9.52 -20.51 -7.15
C TYR A 159 -8.73 -20.59 -8.46
N ARG A 160 -9.42 -20.51 -9.60
CA ARG A 160 -8.79 -20.44 -10.93
C ARG A 160 -8.16 -19.08 -11.22
N GLY A 161 -8.54 -18.05 -10.47
CA GLY A 161 -8.03 -16.70 -10.61
C GLY A 161 -8.71 -15.71 -9.66
N MET A 162 -8.36 -14.43 -9.80
CA MET A 162 -8.86 -13.36 -8.93
C MET A 162 -10.38 -13.17 -9.04
N VAL A 163 -10.91 -13.18 -10.26
CA VAL A 163 -12.35 -13.01 -10.51
C VAL A 163 -13.14 -14.19 -9.97
N ASP A 164 -12.64 -15.41 -10.14
CA ASP A 164 -13.26 -16.62 -9.60
C ASP A 164 -13.28 -16.61 -8.06
N CYS A 165 -12.17 -16.19 -7.44
CA CYS A 165 -12.11 -15.97 -5.99
C CYS A 165 -13.11 -14.92 -5.50
N LEU A 166 -13.21 -13.78 -6.20
CA LEU A 166 -14.17 -12.72 -5.88
C LEU A 166 -15.61 -13.21 -5.97
N VAL A 167 -15.98 -13.86 -7.07
CA VAL A 167 -17.35 -14.37 -7.29
C VAL A 167 -17.70 -15.44 -6.26
N GLN A 168 -16.79 -16.38 -5.98
CA GLN A 168 -17.01 -17.39 -4.96
C GLN A 168 -17.11 -16.81 -3.54
N ALA A 169 -16.29 -15.81 -3.21
CA ALA A 169 -16.34 -15.13 -1.91
C ALA A 169 -17.69 -14.43 -1.71
N VAL A 170 -18.15 -13.66 -2.70
CA VAL A 170 -19.44 -12.95 -2.62
C VAL A 170 -20.62 -13.93 -2.58
N ARG A 171 -20.57 -15.03 -3.34
CA ARG A 171 -21.65 -16.03 -3.35
C ARG A 171 -21.74 -16.84 -2.06
N ARG A 172 -20.62 -17.12 -1.39
CA ARG A 172 -20.58 -17.98 -0.19
C ARG A 172 -20.75 -17.20 1.12
N GLU A 173 -20.14 -16.02 1.20
CA GLU A 173 -20.03 -15.24 2.44
C GLU A 173 -20.70 -13.86 2.36
N GLY A 174 -21.21 -13.48 1.19
CA GLY A 174 -21.86 -12.20 0.95
C GLY A 174 -20.91 -11.05 0.64
N PHE A 175 -21.47 -9.88 0.33
CA PHE A 175 -20.68 -8.69 -0.07
C PHE A 175 -19.81 -8.12 1.05
N PHE A 176 -20.30 -8.15 2.30
CA PHE A 176 -19.58 -7.60 3.46
C PHE A 176 -18.25 -8.29 3.77
N VAL A 177 -18.04 -9.50 3.25
CA VAL A 177 -16.77 -10.22 3.41
C VAL A 177 -15.59 -9.46 2.80
N LEU A 178 -15.83 -8.66 1.77
CA LEU A 178 -14.82 -7.85 1.07
C LEU A 178 -14.34 -6.64 1.89
N TYR A 179 -15.08 -6.28 2.94
CA TYR A 179 -14.76 -5.17 3.84
C TYR A 179 -14.38 -5.66 5.24
N ARG A 180 -14.14 -6.96 5.41
CA ARG A 180 -13.75 -7.56 6.68
C ARG A 180 -12.32 -7.11 7.02
N GLY A 181 -12.21 -6.12 7.89
CA GLY A 181 -10.94 -5.46 8.24
C GLY A 181 -10.93 -3.94 8.01
N SER A 182 -11.95 -3.40 7.35
CA SER A 182 -12.11 -1.96 7.09
C SER A 182 -11.96 -1.08 8.34
N VAL A 183 -12.59 -1.48 9.45
CA VAL A 183 -12.49 -0.77 10.73
C VAL A 183 -11.05 -0.73 11.25
N VAL A 184 -10.33 -1.85 11.18
CA VAL A 184 -8.93 -1.92 11.63
C VAL A 184 -8.04 -1.05 10.76
N THR A 185 -8.27 -1.04 9.44
CA THR A 185 -7.56 -0.17 8.50
C THR A 185 -7.81 1.30 8.78
N CYS A 186 -9.07 1.71 9.00
CA CYS A 186 -9.42 3.10 9.32
C CYS A 186 -8.81 3.52 10.67
N LEU A 187 -8.92 2.65 11.68
CA LEU A 187 -8.33 2.89 13.00
C LEU A 187 -6.81 3.04 12.92
N ARG A 188 -6.13 2.24 12.08
CA ARG A 188 -4.69 2.33 11.83
C ARG A 188 -4.30 3.59 11.06
N ALA A 189 -5.16 4.11 10.18
CA ALA A 189 -4.86 5.26 9.34
C ALA A 189 -4.61 6.52 10.16
N PHE A 190 -5.38 6.76 11.24
CA PHE A 190 -5.24 7.94 12.07
C PHE A 190 -3.87 8.05 12.78
N PRO A 191 -3.40 7.05 13.54
CA PRO A 191 -2.07 7.08 14.14
C PRO A 191 -0.94 7.13 13.10
N THR A 192 -1.09 6.39 12.00
CA THR A 192 -0.05 6.37 10.94
C THR A 192 0.13 7.76 10.33
N ASN A 193 -0.97 8.45 9.99
CA ASN A 193 -0.91 9.78 9.42
C ASN A 193 -0.40 10.82 10.43
N ALA A 194 -0.81 10.72 11.70
CA ALA A 194 -0.30 11.59 12.75
C ALA A 194 1.22 11.45 12.92
N MET A 195 1.73 10.21 12.98
CA MET A 195 3.16 9.92 13.11
C MET A 195 3.96 10.46 11.91
N ILE A 196 3.48 10.26 10.68
CA ILE A 196 4.14 10.76 9.46
C ILE A 196 4.27 12.29 9.51
N LEU A 197 3.19 12.99 9.87
CA LEU A 197 3.20 14.47 9.94
C LEU A 197 4.13 14.98 11.05
N LEU A 198 4.12 14.33 12.22
CA LEU A 198 5.03 14.68 13.32
C LEU A 198 6.50 14.50 12.91
N PHE A 199 6.84 13.34 12.35
CA PHE A 199 8.21 13.08 11.87
C PHE A 199 8.63 14.06 10.78
N TYR A 200 7.74 14.36 9.84
CA TYR A 200 8.00 15.31 8.77
C TYR A 200 8.26 16.71 9.32
N ALA A 201 7.44 17.19 10.25
CA ALA A 201 7.58 18.50 10.88
C ALA A 201 8.90 18.61 11.65
N GLU A 202 9.25 17.60 12.45
CA GLU A 202 10.52 17.60 13.22
C GLU A 202 11.74 17.51 12.30
N THR A 203 11.67 16.70 11.24
CA THR A 203 12.77 16.59 10.27
C THR A 203 13.00 17.90 9.53
N LEU A 204 11.93 18.58 9.10
CA LEU A 204 12.04 19.89 8.46
C LEU A 204 12.60 20.96 9.39
N LYS A 205 12.17 20.98 10.65
CA LYS A 205 12.73 21.91 11.66
C LYS A 205 14.22 21.65 11.87
N TYR A 206 14.62 20.38 11.95
CA TYR A 206 16.02 19.99 12.12
C TYR A 206 16.88 20.39 10.91
N LEU A 207 16.38 20.15 9.70
CA LEU A 207 17.07 20.53 8.46
C LEU A 207 17.18 22.06 8.31
N ASN A 208 16.09 22.80 8.57
CA ASN A 208 16.12 24.27 8.50
C ASN A 208 17.08 24.88 9.52
N ARG A 209 17.13 24.36 10.76
CA ARG A 209 18.12 24.78 11.77
C ARG A 209 19.54 24.62 11.27
N LYS A 210 19.85 23.50 10.61
CA LYS A 210 21.17 23.27 10.01
C LYS A 210 21.47 24.18 8.82
N THR A 211 20.46 24.59 8.06
CA THR A 211 20.62 25.56 6.96
C THR A 211 20.90 26.97 7.51
N GLU A 212 20.26 27.35 8.61
CA GLU A 212 20.48 28.64 9.29
C GLU A 212 21.82 28.70 10.04
N ASP A 213 22.22 27.61 10.71
CA ASP A 213 23.52 27.49 11.39
C ASP A 213 24.69 27.24 10.40
N GLY A 214 24.38 26.85 9.16
CA GLY A 214 25.33 26.41 8.14
C GLY A 214 25.62 27.40 7.01
N GLY A 215 25.16 28.66 7.11
CA GLY A 215 25.61 29.80 6.30
C GLY A 215 26.04 29.46 4.87
N VAL A 216 25.14 28.91 4.04
CA VAL A 216 25.37 28.86 2.60
C VAL A 216 24.82 30.17 2.04
N CYS A 217 25.70 31.14 1.81
CA CYS A 217 25.41 32.29 0.96
C CYS A 217 24.96 31.76 -0.41
N LEU A 218 23.68 31.91 -0.72
CA LEU A 218 23.19 31.70 -2.08
C LEU A 218 23.72 32.86 -2.93
N PRO A 219 24.44 32.61 -4.04
CA PRO A 219 24.87 33.66 -4.96
C PRO A 219 23.63 34.10 -5.76
N GLY A 220 22.94 35.13 -5.29
CA GLY A 220 21.71 35.63 -5.92
C GLY A 220 21.19 36.96 -5.42
N ASP A 221 21.57 37.40 -4.22
CA ASP A 221 21.13 38.68 -3.67
C ASP A 221 22.29 39.69 -3.74
N ALA A 222 22.50 40.27 -4.92
CA ALA A 222 23.34 41.46 -5.14
C ALA A 222 22.44 42.68 -5.32
#